data_AF-A0A7S1WX58-F1
#
_entry.id   AF-A0A7S1WX58-F1
#
_cell.length_a   1.000
_cell.length_b   1.000
_cell.length_c   1.000
_cell.angle_alpha   90.00
_cell.angle_beta   90.00
_cell.angle_gamma   90.00
#
_symmetry.space_group_name_H-M   'P 1'
#
loop_
_entity.id
_entity.type
_entity.pdbx_description
1 polymer ?
#
loop_
_entity_poly.entity_id
_entity_poly.type
_entity_poly.pdbx_seq_one_letter_code
_entity_poly.pdbx_strand_id
1 'polypeptide(L)'
;GLWLKLRRKPRRVTLPAQPVAEMAGDGLPFPAPPPFPPSWEARAAYLHWWLCVFMTGVGAMKAAGFLRHDLSQLVGVLELIGGLVFLPRWKAVSLPLGKSGPEMSFKLGAWLILAALGLIVSTPKRKSAICWSQALFTLELLRARHGNVALQLGVGAFVAGTAAG
;
A
#
# COMPACT_ATOMS: atom_id res chain seq x y z
N GLY A 1 40.88 -64.43 4.15
CA GLY A 1 41.08 -63.12 3.50
C GLY A 1 39.85 -62.27 3.74
N LEU A 2 39.94 -61.36 4.70
CA LEU A 2 38.82 -60.65 5.31
C LEU A 2 38.57 -59.30 4.60
N TRP A 3 37.86 -59.31 3.47
CA TRP A 3 37.43 -58.09 2.78
C TRP A 3 36.09 -57.61 3.32
N LEU A 4 36.11 -57.03 4.53
CA LEU A 4 34.96 -56.32 5.10
C LEU A 4 34.83 -54.94 4.42
N LYS A 5 33.92 -54.85 3.45
CA LYS A 5 33.44 -53.60 2.83
C LYS A 5 32.77 -52.72 3.88
N LEU A 6 33.52 -51.77 4.44
CA LEU A 6 32.98 -50.65 5.24
C LEU A 6 32.29 -49.63 4.31
N ARG A 7 31.02 -49.89 3.95
CA ARG A 7 30.13 -48.85 3.40
C ARG A 7 29.72 -47.91 4.52
N ARG A 8 30.42 -46.78 4.67
CA ARG A 8 29.97 -45.68 5.53
C ARG A 8 28.65 -45.13 4.96
N LYS A 9 27.57 -45.19 5.76
CA LYS A 9 26.31 -44.51 5.45
C LYS A 9 26.57 -43.01 5.30
N PRO A 10 25.99 -42.32 4.29
CA PRO A 10 26.07 -40.88 4.19
C PRO A 10 25.43 -40.25 5.43
N ARG A 11 26.21 -39.43 6.14
CA ARG A 11 25.76 -38.67 7.29
C ARG A 11 24.77 -37.64 6.78
N ARG A 12 23.47 -37.81 7.06
CA ARG A 12 22.49 -36.72 6.85
C ARG A 12 22.94 -35.54 7.71
N VAL A 13 23.37 -34.48 7.04
CA VAL A 13 23.51 -33.17 7.67
C VAL A 13 22.07 -32.70 7.89
N THR A 14 21.55 -32.92 9.09
CA THR A 14 20.34 -32.24 9.53
C THR A 14 20.73 -30.78 9.68
N LEU A 15 20.42 -29.97 8.67
CA LEU A 15 20.53 -28.53 8.81
C LEU A 15 19.71 -28.14 10.05
N PRO A 16 20.25 -27.29 10.95
CA PRO A 16 19.44 -26.76 12.03
C PRO A 16 18.17 -26.20 11.40
N ALA A 17 17.01 -26.52 12.00
CA ALA A 17 15.75 -25.95 11.58
C ALA A 17 15.98 -24.45 11.45
N GLN A 18 15.91 -23.94 10.21
CA GLN A 18 15.90 -22.52 9.95
C GLN A 18 14.88 -21.95 10.93
N PRO A 19 15.23 -20.96 11.76
CA PRO A 19 14.25 -20.32 12.63
C PRO A 19 13.08 -19.99 11.73
N VAL A 20 11.93 -20.60 12.02
CA VAL A 20 10.69 -20.35 11.30
C VAL A 20 10.51 -18.86 11.43
N ALA A 21 10.83 -18.15 10.35
CA ALA A 21 10.83 -16.71 10.32
C ALA A 21 9.45 -16.30 10.83
N GLU A 22 9.49 -15.69 12.01
CA GLU A 22 8.34 -15.14 12.69
C GLU A 22 7.56 -14.36 11.64
N MET A 23 6.34 -14.85 11.38
CA MET A 23 5.44 -14.51 10.27
C MET A 23 5.86 -13.30 9.44
N ALA A 24 6.20 -13.54 8.17
CA ALA A 24 6.40 -12.52 7.14
C ALA A 24 5.30 -11.44 7.22
N GLY A 25 5.61 -10.31 7.87
CA GLY A 25 4.67 -9.22 8.07
C GLY A 25 4.52 -8.40 6.80
N ASP A 26 3.76 -8.92 5.84
CA ASP A 26 3.21 -8.26 4.65
C ASP A 26 4.19 -7.51 3.72
N GLY A 27 5.50 -7.48 3.95
CA GLY A 27 6.48 -6.83 3.05
C GLY A 27 6.35 -5.30 2.93
N LEU A 28 5.51 -4.66 3.74
CA LEU A 28 5.32 -3.21 3.80
C LEU A 28 5.81 -2.67 5.16
N PRO A 29 6.91 -1.90 5.21
CA PRO A 29 7.63 -1.62 6.45
C PRO A 29 7.07 -0.43 7.26
N PHE A 30 6.16 0.38 6.71
CA PHE A 30 5.71 1.61 7.37
C PHE A 30 5.18 1.34 8.81
N PRO A 31 5.52 2.19 9.80
CA PRO A 31 6.21 3.49 9.68
C PRO A 31 7.73 3.41 9.52
N ALA A 32 8.34 2.22 9.60
CA ALA A 32 9.78 2.08 9.38
C ALA A 32 10.14 2.48 7.93
N PRO A 33 11.33 3.08 7.72
CA PRO A 33 11.79 3.42 6.39
C PRO A 33 11.93 2.17 5.52
N PRO A 34 11.74 2.30 4.19
CA PRO A 34 11.97 1.20 3.27
C PRO A 34 13.46 0.78 3.26
N PRO A 35 13.76 -0.47 2.88
CA PRO A 35 15.12 -1.01 2.95
C PRO A 35 16.08 -0.28 2.00
N PHE A 36 17.33 -0.09 2.45
CA PHE A 36 18.43 0.49 1.67
C PHE A 36 19.54 -0.55 1.46
N PRO A 37 20.13 -0.66 0.24
CA PRO A 37 19.90 0.16 -0.94
C PRO A 37 18.53 -0.09 -1.61
N PRO A 38 17.98 0.89 -2.36
CA PRO A 38 16.73 0.70 -3.08
C PRO A 38 16.87 -0.41 -4.13
N SER A 39 15.84 -1.24 -4.24
CA SER A 39 15.78 -2.33 -5.23
C SER A 39 14.41 -2.38 -5.90
N TRP A 40 14.35 -2.97 -7.10
CA TRP A 40 13.09 -3.16 -7.83
C TRP A 40 12.11 -4.07 -7.07
N GLU A 41 12.62 -5.00 -6.28
CA GLU A 41 11.86 -5.89 -5.41
C GLU A 41 11.22 -5.11 -4.26
N ALA A 42 11.92 -4.13 -3.71
CA ALA A 42 11.44 -3.29 -2.61
C ALA A 42 10.52 -2.14 -3.06
N ARG A 43 10.25 -1.96 -4.37
CA ARG A 43 9.47 -0.82 -4.88
C ARG A 43 8.14 -0.59 -4.18
N ALA A 44 7.45 -1.68 -3.81
CA ALA A 44 6.13 -1.60 -3.19
C ALA A 44 6.22 -0.94 -1.82
N ALA A 45 7.29 -1.21 -1.08
CA ALA A 45 7.57 -0.56 0.21
C ALA A 45 7.81 0.94 0.03
N TYR A 46 8.58 1.35 -0.98
CA TYR A 46 8.82 2.76 -1.27
C TYR A 46 7.56 3.51 -1.70
N LEU A 47 6.78 2.93 -2.64
CA LEU A 47 5.51 3.49 -3.09
C LEU A 47 4.52 3.63 -1.93
N HIS A 48 4.39 2.57 -1.12
CA HIS A 48 3.49 2.57 0.02
C HIS A 48 3.89 3.60 1.07
N TRP A 49 5.18 3.67 1.41
CA TRP A 49 5.70 4.63 2.38
C TRP A 49 5.45 6.07 1.91
N TRP A 50 5.77 6.36 0.64
CA TRP A 50 5.52 7.67 0.03
C TRP A 50 4.05 8.04 0.03
N LEU A 51 3.16 7.14 -0.41
CA LEU A 51 1.72 7.36 -0.42
C LEU A 51 1.16 7.59 0.99
N CYS A 52 1.62 6.82 1.99
CA CYS A 52 1.21 7.02 3.38
C CYS A 52 1.56 8.43 3.86
N VAL A 53 2.83 8.84 3.73
CA VAL A 53 3.30 10.17 4.17
C VAL A 53 2.58 11.28 3.41
N PHE A 54 2.50 11.17 2.08
CA PHE A 54 1.95 12.22 1.25
C PHE A 54 0.43 12.35 1.43
N MET A 55 -0.34 11.27 1.32
CA MET A 55 -1.79 11.33 1.39
C MET A 55 -2.28 11.75 2.77
N THR A 56 -1.63 11.27 3.85
CA THR A 56 -1.98 11.71 5.21
C THR A 56 -1.55 13.15 5.47
N GLY A 57 -0.32 13.53 5.14
CA GLY A 57 0.20 14.87 5.39
C GLY A 57 -0.50 15.95 4.57
N VAL A 58 -0.57 15.77 3.24
CA VAL A 58 -1.23 16.72 2.35
C VAL A 58 -2.74 16.71 2.56
N GLY A 59 -3.35 15.54 2.76
CA GLY A 59 -4.77 15.43 3.12
C GLY A 59 -5.08 16.21 4.40
N ALA A 60 -4.28 16.05 5.45
CA ALA A 60 -4.43 16.79 6.70
C ALA A 60 -4.29 18.31 6.50
N MET A 61 -3.28 18.77 5.75
CA MET A 61 -3.12 20.20 5.46
C MET A 61 -4.32 20.76 4.68
N LYS A 62 -4.82 20.00 3.69
CA LYS A 62 -6.01 20.38 2.92
C LYS A 62 -7.26 20.44 3.80
N ALA A 63 -7.48 19.41 4.63
CA ALA A 63 -8.61 19.33 5.55
C ALA A 63 -8.58 20.45 6.62
N ALA A 64 -7.39 20.85 7.06
CA ALA A 64 -7.20 21.97 8.00
C ALA A 64 -7.36 23.36 7.34
N GLY A 65 -7.70 23.43 6.05
CA GLY A 65 -7.99 24.69 5.38
C GLY A 65 -6.77 25.49 4.91
N PHE A 66 -5.57 24.90 4.95
CA PHE A 66 -4.36 25.56 4.41
C PHE A 66 -4.46 25.81 2.89
N LEU A 67 -5.33 25.08 2.18
CA LEU A 67 -5.71 25.37 0.79
C LEU A 67 -7.13 25.99 0.77
N ARG A 68 -7.22 27.26 0.36
CA ARG A 68 -8.40 28.15 0.49
C ARG A 68 -9.62 27.83 -0.39
N HIS A 69 -9.82 26.59 -0.82
CA HIS A 69 -10.88 26.26 -1.78
C HIS A 69 -11.71 25.08 -1.26
N ASP A 70 -13.03 25.23 -1.22
CA ASP A 70 -13.94 24.30 -0.54
C ASP A 70 -13.81 22.86 -1.06
N LEU A 71 -13.77 22.69 -2.39
CA LEU A 71 -13.50 21.39 -2.99
C LEU A 71 -12.15 20.78 -2.55
N SER A 72 -11.14 21.62 -2.35
CA SER A 72 -9.84 21.18 -1.86
C SER A 72 -9.91 20.69 -0.42
N GLN A 73 -10.74 21.31 0.42
CA GLN A 73 -10.94 20.90 1.80
C GLN A 73 -11.72 19.59 1.87
N LEU A 74 -12.81 19.46 1.10
CA LEU A 74 -13.60 18.24 0.99
C LEU A 74 -12.73 17.07 0.51
N VAL A 75 -11.98 17.27 -0.57
CA VAL A 75 -11.04 16.26 -1.05
C VAL A 75 -9.94 16.00 -0.02
N GLY A 76 -9.46 17.03 0.67
CA GLY A 76 -8.49 16.87 1.75
C GLY A 76 -8.96 15.91 2.83
N VAL A 77 -10.24 15.99 3.21
CA VAL A 77 -10.85 15.05 4.17
C VAL A 77 -10.86 13.64 3.60
N LEU A 78 -11.24 13.45 2.33
CA LEU A 78 -11.25 12.13 1.70
C LEU A 78 -9.84 11.53 1.55
N GLU A 79 -8.87 12.35 1.16
CA GLU A 79 -7.44 11.97 1.09
C GLU A 79 -6.89 11.62 2.47
N LEU A 80 -7.27 12.37 3.51
CA LEU A 80 -6.87 12.10 4.89
C LEU A 80 -7.45 10.77 5.37
N ILE A 81 -8.76 10.57 5.23
CA ILE A 81 -9.43 9.31 5.62
C ILE A 81 -8.84 8.15 4.83
N GLY A 82 -8.68 8.29 3.51
CA GLY A 82 -8.07 7.28 2.67
C GLY A 82 -6.65 6.94 3.10
N GLY A 83 -5.80 7.96 3.30
CA GLY A 83 -4.42 7.79 3.76
C GLY A 83 -4.33 7.14 5.15
N LEU A 84 -5.22 7.52 6.05
CA LEU A 84 -5.34 6.96 7.39
C LEU A 84 -5.75 5.48 7.34
N VAL A 85 -6.81 5.14 6.61
CA VAL A 85 -7.25 3.74 6.40
C VAL A 85 -6.19 2.90 5.67
N PHE A 86 -5.39 3.54 4.82
CA PHE A 86 -4.30 2.93 4.07
C PHE A 86 -3.03 2.66 4.90
N LEU A 87 -2.92 3.24 6.09
CA LEU A 87 -1.79 3.01 6.99
C LEU A 87 -1.72 1.52 7.36
N PRO A 88 -0.58 0.85 7.13
CA PRO A 88 -0.44 -0.53 7.53
C PRO A 88 -0.48 -0.61 9.05
N ARG A 89 -1.09 -1.69 9.55
CA ARG A 89 -1.08 -2.02 10.98
C ARG A 89 -1.78 -0.99 11.86
N TRP A 90 -2.62 -0.10 11.31
CA TRP A 90 -3.49 0.70 12.15
C TRP A 90 -4.62 -0.17 12.70
N LYS A 91 -4.32 -0.84 13.80
CA LYS A 91 -5.21 -1.84 14.43
C LYS A 91 -6.59 -1.29 14.74
N ALA A 92 -6.70 0.01 15.05
CA ALA A 92 -7.98 0.67 15.29
C ALA A 92 -8.93 0.60 14.08
N VAL A 93 -8.40 0.62 12.86
CA VAL A 93 -9.17 0.52 11.61
C VAL A 93 -9.23 -0.92 11.11
N SER A 94 -8.13 -1.66 11.19
CA SER A 94 -8.04 -2.99 10.60
C SER A 94 -8.75 -4.08 11.43
N LEU A 95 -8.77 -3.99 12.76
CA LEU A 95 -9.38 -5.04 13.60
C LEU A 95 -10.90 -5.16 13.43
N PRO A 96 -11.67 -4.05 13.34
CA PRO A 96 -13.11 -4.13 13.06
C PRO A 96 -13.46 -4.79 11.72
N LEU A 97 -12.54 -4.81 10.76
CA LEU A 97 -12.74 -5.42 9.43
C LEU A 97 -12.54 -6.95 9.41
N GLY A 98 -12.27 -7.58 10.56
CA GLY A 98 -12.22 -9.02 10.73
C GLY A 98 -10.89 -9.66 10.30
N LYS A 99 -10.92 -10.97 9.97
CA LYS A 99 -9.71 -11.78 9.70
C LYS A 99 -8.88 -11.28 8.52
N SER A 100 -9.52 -10.71 7.50
CA SER A 100 -8.87 -10.09 6.33
C SER A 100 -8.71 -8.57 6.48
N GLY A 101 -8.84 -8.06 7.71
CA GLY A 101 -8.96 -6.64 7.99
C GLY A 101 -7.78 -5.80 7.51
N PRO A 102 -6.50 -6.20 7.70
CA PRO A 102 -5.36 -5.45 7.18
C PRO A 102 -5.37 -5.32 5.65
N GLU A 103 -5.69 -6.40 4.93
CA GLU A 103 -5.80 -6.39 3.47
C GLU A 103 -6.98 -5.55 2.99
N MET A 104 -8.13 -5.66 3.65
CA MET A 104 -9.31 -4.88 3.30
C MET A 104 -9.08 -3.39 3.59
N SER A 105 -8.45 -3.04 4.71
CA SER A 105 -8.06 -1.67 5.06
C SER A 105 -7.17 -1.08 3.98
N PHE A 106 -6.18 -1.85 3.51
CA PHE A 106 -5.31 -1.43 2.42
C PHE A 106 -6.11 -1.13 1.13
N LYS A 107 -6.99 -2.04 0.70
CA LYS A 107 -7.80 -1.87 -0.52
C LYS A 107 -8.76 -0.68 -0.40
N LEU A 108 -9.48 -0.57 0.71
CA LEU A 108 -10.39 0.54 0.99
C LEU A 108 -9.67 1.88 1.00
N GLY A 109 -8.52 1.97 1.67
CA GLY A 109 -7.71 3.17 1.68
C GLY A 109 -7.26 3.58 0.28
N ALA A 110 -6.78 2.62 -0.51
CA ALA A 110 -6.39 2.86 -1.90
C ALA A 110 -7.57 3.31 -2.79
N TRP A 111 -8.75 2.70 -2.64
CA TRP A 111 -9.94 3.10 -3.40
C TRP A 111 -10.44 4.48 -3.01
N LEU A 112 -10.43 4.82 -1.72
CA LEU A 112 -10.78 6.16 -1.23
C LEU A 112 -9.82 7.22 -1.78
N ILE A 113 -8.52 6.95 -1.75
CA ILE A 113 -7.49 7.80 -2.35
C ILE A 113 -7.77 8.00 -3.84
N LEU A 114 -8.04 6.93 -4.59
CA LEU A 114 -8.30 7.01 -6.02
C LEU A 114 -9.60 7.75 -6.35
N ALA A 115 -10.67 7.54 -5.59
CA ALA A 115 -11.91 8.30 -5.75
C ALA A 115 -11.70 9.80 -5.47
N ALA A 116 -10.97 10.13 -4.41
CA ALA A 116 -10.61 11.50 -4.08
C ALA A 116 -9.79 12.17 -5.20
N LEU A 117 -8.78 11.47 -5.74
CA LEU A 117 -7.97 11.94 -6.86
C LEU A 117 -8.78 12.10 -8.14
N GLY A 118 -9.74 11.20 -8.41
CA GLY A 118 -10.68 11.33 -9.53
C GLY A 118 -11.47 12.64 -9.46
N LEU A 119 -11.99 12.98 -8.27
CA LEU A 119 -12.70 14.24 -8.03
C LEU A 119 -11.81 15.48 -8.25
N ILE A 120 -10.51 15.39 -7.94
CA ILE A 120 -9.57 16.49 -8.25
C ILE A 120 -9.41 16.63 -9.75
N VAL A 121 -9.18 15.52 -10.45
CA VAL A 121 -8.84 15.50 -11.87
C VAL A 121 -10.01 15.94 -12.75
N SER A 122 -11.25 15.74 -12.32
CA SER A 122 -12.42 16.24 -13.04
C SER A 122 -12.44 17.78 -13.11
N THR A 123 -11.77 18.47 -12.18
CA THR A 123 -11.70 19.93 -12.22
C THR A 123 -10.65 20.45 -13.22
N PRO A 124 -11.01 21.42 -14.09
CA PRO A 124 -10.11 21.93 -15.13
C PRO A 124 -8.81 22.53 -14.59
N LYS A 125 -8.83 23.09 -13.38
CA LYS A 125 -7.72 23.85 -12.79
C LYS A 125 -6.73 23.00 -11.98
N ARG A 126 -7.01 21.70 -11.73
CA ARG A 126 -6.26 20.91 -10.73
C ARG A 126 -5.60 19.63 -11.25
N LYS A 127 -5.35 19.57 -12.56
CA LYS A 127 -4.62 18.48 -13.21
C LYS A 127 -3.10 18.62 -13.02
N SER A 128 -2.63 18.57 -11.77
CA SER A 128 -1.18 18.61 -11.50
C SER A 128 -0.52 17.27 -11.81
N ALA A 129 0.74 17.30 -12.23
CA ALA A 129 1.56 16.11 -12.41
C ALA A 129 1.67 15.28 -11.12
N ILE A 130 1.63 15.96 -9.96
CA ILE A 130 1.63 15.33 -8.64
C ILE A 130 0.38 14.46 -8.45
N CYS A 131 -0.82 15.00 -8.74
CA CYS A 131 -2.09 14.26 -8.63
C CYS A 131 -2.08 12.98 -9.48
N TRP A 132 -1.63 13.10 -10.73
CA TRP A 132 -1.49 11.95 -11.62
C TRP A 132 -0.45 10.94 -11.12
N SER A 133 0.67 11.40 -10.56
CA SER A 133 1.67 10.49 -9.97
C SER A 133 1.09 9.70 -8.81
N GLN A 134 0.29 10.32 -7.94
CA GLN A 134 -0.36 9.66 -6.81
C GLN A 134 -1.35 8.59 -7.28
N ALA A 135 -2.15 8.90 -8.31
CA ALA A 135 -3.09 7.95 -8.89
C ALA A 135 -2.36 6.75 -9.49
N LEU A 136 -1.33 6.99 -10.31
CA LEU A 136 -0.53 5.94 -10.94
C LEU A 136 0.20 5.06 -9.91
N PHE A 137 0.80 5.67 -8.89
CA PHE A 137 1.46 4.93 -7.81
C PHE A 137 0.48 4.09 -6.99
N THR A 138 -0.72 4.60 -6.73
CA THR A 138 -1.76 3.84 -6.01
C THR A 138 -2.25 2.65 -6.84
N LEU A 139 -2.47 2.84 -8.14
CA LEU A 139 -2.85 1.77 -9.07
C LEU A 139 -1.75 0.71 -9.23
N GLU A 140 -0.49 1.13 -9.41
CA GLU A 140 0.65 0.21 -9.50
C GLU A 140 0.82 -0.59 -8.21
N LEU A 141 0.62 0.03 -7.05
CA LEU A 141 0.69 -0.67 -5.78
C LEU A 141 -0.44 -1.69 -5.61
N LEU A 142 -1.68 -1.34 -6.00
CA LEU A 142 -2.81 -2.28 -6.04
C LEU A 142 -2.51 -3.47 -6.96
N ARG A 143 -1.99 -3.21 -8.15
CA ARG A 143 -1.61 -4.25 -9.12
C ARG A 143 -0.50 -5.14 -8.58
N ALA A 144 0.54 -4.56 -8.00
CA ALA A 144 1.69 -5.29 -7.49
C ALA A 144 1.33 -6.18 -6.28
N ARG A 145 0.35 -5.79 -5.47
CA ARG A 145 -0.04 -6.49 -4.24
C ARG A 145 -1.20 -7.47 -4.41
N HIS A 146 -2.19 -7.10 -5.21
CA HIS A 146 -3.48 -7.79 -5.29
C HIS A 146 -3.90 -8.12 -6.72
N GLY A 147 -3.02 -7.90 -7.70
CA GLY A 147 -3.23 -8.28 -9.10
C GLY A 147 -4.23 -7.41 -9.86
N ASN A 148 -4.62 -7.90 -11.05
CA ASN A 148 -5.39 -7.12 -12.03
C ASN A 148 -6.82 -6.81 -11.60
N VAL A 149 -7.45 -7.68 -10.79
CA VAL A 149 -8.82 -7.44 -10.32
C VAL A 149 -8.87 -6.22 -9.38
N ALA A 150 -7.93 -6.14 -8.44
CA ALA A 150 -7.84 -5.00 -7.53
C ALA A 150 -7.49 -3.70 -8.28
N LEU A 151 -6.64 -3.80 -9.31
CA LEU A 151 -6.36 -2.69 -10.21
C LEU A 151 -7.64 -2.20 -10.91
N GLN A 152 -8.44 -3.09 -11.49
CA GLN A 152 -9.68 -2.71 -12.19
C GLN A 152 -10.68 -2.04 -11.24
N LEU A 153 -10.83 -2.54 -10.01
CA LEU A 153 -11.66 -1.90 -8.99
C LEU A 153 -11.12 -0.51 -8.60
N GLY A 154 -9.80 -0.36 -8.52
CA GLY A 154 -9.15 0.93 -8.31
C GLY A 154 -9.40 1.91 -9.45
N VAL A 155 -9.30 1.47 -10.70
CA VAL A 155 -9.67 2.27 -11.89
C VAL A 155 -11.14 2.66 -11.82
N GLY A 156 -12.02 1.74 -11.44
CA GLY A 156 -13.45 2.01 -11.24
C GLY A 156 -13.69 3.11 -10.20
N ALA A 157 -13.01 3.05 -9.04
CA ALA A 157 -13.09 4.08 -8.01
C ALA A 157 -12.61 5.45 -8.54
N PHE A 158 -11.50 5.48 -9.29
CA PHE A 158 -10.98 6.70 -9.91
C PHE A 158 -11.96 7.31 -10.91
N VAL A 159 -12.54 6.49 -11.80
CA VAL A 159 -13.55 6.93 -12.78
C VAL A 159 -14.82 7.42 -12.09
N ALA A 160 -15.29 6.72 -11.06
CA ALA A 160 -16.45 7.13 -10.27
C ALA A 160 -16.23 8.49 -9.61
N GLY A 161 -15.06 8.71 -9.00
CA GLY A 161 -14.68 10.02 -8.47
C GLY A 161 -14.64 11.11 -9.54
N THR A 162 -14.14 10.78 -10.73
CA THR A 162 -14.09 11.72 -11.86
C THR A 162 -15.49 12.09 -12.36
N ALA A 163 -16.41 11.14 -12.37
CA ALA A 163 -17.80 11.39 -12.78
C ALA A 163 -18.60 12.18 -11.74
N ALA A 164 -18.23 12.09 -10.46
CA ALA A 164 -18.93 12.75 -9.36
C ALA A 164 -18.53 14.22 -9.15
N GLY A 165 -17.34 14.63 -9.59
CA GLY A 165 -16.82 16.00 -9.39
C GLY A 165 -16.99 16.88 -10.61
#